data_AF-A0A1G3PM07-F1
#
_entry.id   AF-A0A1G3PM07-F1
#
_cell.length_a   1.000
_cell.length_b   1.000
_cell.length_c   1.000
_cell.angle_alpha   90.00
_cell.angle_beta   90.00
_cell.angle_gamma   90.00
#
_symmetry.space_group_name_H-M   'P 1'
#
loop_
_entity.id
_entity.type
_entity.pdbx_description
1 polymer ?
#
loop_
_entity_poly.entity_id
_entity_poly.type
_entity_poly.pdbx_seq_one_letter_code
_entity_poly.pdbx_strand_id
1 'polypeptide(L)'
;MNWKTISGNFAKYANLDELVFDITLALFAIFFRRIVVPEGKTIVGILTPVSALVLTLMIDFTVSLLVGGLYLRYEKTIEKHPAVKKIILPVIFITVLFLFLGIPAVMHEQGLLPLEWMIIPFIAGLFLILAGGSFGFSKDKKQGCITGAILFAIPGLFGLIYALLYFGVDMGNWFAGIGIMIGGIIAFAGILVLLTKIAEKLFDHETGGYTLPGTVLFGFLLPFLIAVSLGFWQEIIAVNQVKTAEGGKEFIQTIVTLIMYGIIPVRIMMALAPPYRIINTGVGLASLTVYIFTLQSYINSLIGAVK
;
A
#
# COMPACT_ATOMS: atom_id res chain seq x y z
N MET A 1 8.49 36.87 -9.22
CA MET A 1 7.31 36.01 -9.36
C MET A 1 7.09 35.31 -8.03
N ASN A 2 5.93 35.50 -7.38
CA ASN A 2 5.72 35.03 -5.99
C ASN A 2 5.49 33.50 -5.97
N TRP A 3 6.03 32.79 -4.97
CA TRP A 3 5.98 31.32 -4.87
C TRP A 3 4.56 30.76 -4.93
N LYS A 4 3.59 31.48 -4.35
CA LYS A 4 2.16 31.14 -4.40
C LYS A 4 1.60 31.16 -5.83
N THR A 5 2.11 32.03 -6.71
CA THR A 5 1.67 32.13 -8.11
C THR A 5 2.24 30.99 -8.95
N ILE A 6 3.50 30.61 -8.68
CA ILE A 6 4.16 29.48 -9.34
C ILE A 6 3.49 28.16 -8.94
N SER A 7 3.26 27.94 -7.65
CA SER A 7 2.58 26.72 -7.17
C SER A 7 1.13 26.64 -7.65
N GLY A 8 0.41 27.76 -7.67
CA GLY A 8 -0.98 27.82 -8.17
C GLY A 8 -1.09 27.52 -9.66
N ASN A 9 -0.14 27.98 -10.48
CA ASN A 9 -0.12 27.64 -11.90
C ASN A 9 0.34 26.20 -12.14
N PHE A 10 1.34 25.72 -11.40
CA PHE A 10 1.79 24.32 -11.49
C PHE A 10 0.69 23.33 -11.12
N ALA A 11 -0.08 23.61 -10.05
CA ALA A 11 -1.21 22.78 -9.62
C ALA A 11 -2.34 22.66 -10.66
N LYS A 12 -2.40 23.56 -11.66
CA LYS A 12 -3.34 23.45 -12.79
C LYS A 12 -2.90 22.45 -13.85
N TYR A 13 -1.61 22.13 -13.92
CA TYR A 13 -1.07 21.24 -14.95
C TYR A 13 -0.60 19.91 -14.38
N ALA A 14 -0.28 19.88 -13.09
CA ALA A 14 0.26 18.72 -12.42
C ALA A 14 -0.41 18.48 -11.07
N ASN A 15 -0.66 17.21 -10.76
CA ASN A 15 -1.02 16.73 -9.45
C ASN A 15 0.24 16.22 -8.73
N LEU A 16 0.55 16.81 -7.58
CA LEU A 16 1.83 16.61 -6.90
C LEU A 16 1.95 15.19 -6.34
N ASP A 17 0.88 14.65 -5.77
CA ASP A 17 0.90 13.32 -5.16
C ASP A 17 1.10 12.21 -6.20
N GLU A 18 0.44 12.32 -7.36
CA GLU A 18 0.65 11.44 -8.51
C GLU A 18 2.08 11.54 -9.05
N LEU A 19 2.64 12.75 -9.13
CA LEU A 19 4.04 12.93 -9.54
C LEU A 19 5.01 12.31 -8.56
N VAL A 20 4.81 12.49 -7.25
CA VAL A 20 5.65 11.89 -6.22
C VAL A 20 5.57 10.36 -6.33
N PHE A 21 4.38 9.80 -6.51
CA PHE A 21 4.20 8.37 -6.74
C PHE A 21 4.98 7.88 -7.97
N ASP A 22 4.84 8.55 -9.12
CA ASP A 22 5.50 8.15 -10.37
C ASP A 22 7.03 8.24 -10.29
N ILE A 23 7.53 9.35 -9.74
CA ILE A 23 8.97 9.57 -9.56
C ILE A 23 9.51 8.53 -8.59
N THR A 24 8.81 8.27 -7.49
CA THR A 24 9.23 7.25 -6.51
C THR A 24 9.26 5.88 -7.15
N LEU A 25 8.28 5.52 -7.97
CA LEU A 25 8.26 4.22 -8.66
C LEU A 25 9.43 4.10 -9.65
N ALA A 26 9.71 5.14 -10.42
CA ALA A 26 10.84 5.16 -11.35
C ALA A 26 12.18 5.07 -10.60
N LEU A 27 12.34 5.84 -9.53
CA LEU A 27 13.51 5.77 -8.64
C LEU A 27 13.61 4.41 -7.96
N PHE A 28 12.50 3.76 -7.65
CA PHE A 28 12.48 2.43 -7.05
C PHE A 28 13.04 1.39 -8.02
N ALA A 29 12.56 1.42 -9.26
CA ALA A 29 13.03 0.54 -10.32
C ALA A 29 14.54 0.71 -10.58
N ILE A 30 15.03 1.95 -10.65
CA ILE A 30 16.42 2.24 -11.02
C ILE A 30 17.38 2.10 -9.84
N PHE A 31 17.02 2.66 -8.67
CA PHE A 31 17.94 2.89 -7.54
C PHE A 31 17.56 2.12 -6.28
N PHE A 32 16.34 2.28 -5.76
CA PHE A 32 16.02 1.72 -4.43
C PHE A 32 16.21 0.21 -4.38
N ARG A 33 15.92 -0.48 -5.48
CA ARG A 33 16.18 -1.92 -5.58
C ARG A 33 17.65 -2.26 -5.29
N ARG A 34 18.61 -1.57 -5.93
CA ARG A 34 20.04 -1.83 -5.76
C ARG A 34 20.57 -1.44 -4.37
N ILE A 35 19.90 -0.49 -3.71
CA ILE A 35 20.28 -0.04 -2.37
C ILE A 35 19.79 -1.02 -1.31
N VAL A 36 18.56 -1.52 -1.45
CA VAL A 36 17.92 -2.36 -0.44
C VAL A 36 18.26 -3.84 -0.62
N VAL A 37 18.36 -4.30 -1.86
CA VAL A 37 18.59 -5.71 -2.19
C VAL A 37 20.07 -5.90 -2.56
N PRO A 38 20.83 -6.69 -1.80
CA PRO A 38 22.22 -6.99 -2.14
C PRO A 38 22.34 -7.58 -3.54
N GLU A 39 23.46 -7.33 -4.22
CA GLU A 39 23.73 -7.90 -5.54
C GLU A 39 23.59 -9.43 -5.51
N GLY A 40 22.89 -9.98 -6.50
CA GLY A 40 22.62 -11.42 -6.60
C GLY A 40 21.49 -11.95 -5.70
N LYS A 41 20.91 -11.13 -4.82
CA LYS A 41 19.71 -11.50 -4.02
C LYS A 41 18.43 -10.93 -4.64
N THR A 42 17.30 -11.51 -4.26
CA THR A 42 15.96 -11.00 -4.53
C THR A 42 15.34 -10.47 -3.24
N ILE A 43 14.28 -9.65 -3.32
CA ILE A 43 13.49 -9.26 -2.14
C ILE A 43 13.06 -10.48 -1.32
N VAL A 44 12.62 -11.55 -1.98
CA VAL A 44 12.23 -12.80 -1.32
C VAL A 44 13.39 -13.38 -0.50
N GLY A 45 14.62 -13.28 -0.99
CA GLY A 45 15.81 -13.81 -0.30
C GLY A 45 16.28 -13.00 0.91
N ILE A 46 15.75 -11.79 1.14
CA ILE A 46 16.10 -10.94 2.30
C ILE A 46 14.97 -10.84 3.32
N LEU A 47 13.74 -11.21 2.96
CA LEU A 47 12.60 -11.15 3.85
C LEU A 47 12.61 -12.32 4.84
N THR A 48 12.51 -11.99 6.13
CA THR A 48 12.11 -12.93 7.18
C THR A 48 10.58 -13.03 7.25
N PRO A 49 10.01 -14.08 7.87
CA PRO A 49 8.56 -14.20 8.03
C PRO A 49 7.91 -13.00 8.71
N VAL A 50 8.57 -12.43 9.72
CA VAL A 50 8.09 -11.23 10.41
C VAL A 50 8.09 -10.02 9.46
N SER A 51 9.17 -9.81 8.70
CA SER A 51 9.21 -8.69 7.75
C SER A 51 8.25 -8.86 6.57
N ALA A 52 8.00 -10.09 6.11
CA ALA A 52 7.03 -10.39 5.07
C ALA A 52 5.59 -10.12 5.56
N LEU A 53 5.30 -10.48 6.81
CA LEU A 53 4.03 -10.12 7.47
C LEU A 53 3.85 -8.61 7.55
N VAL A 54 4.84 -7.88 8.06
CA VAL A 54 4.78 -6.40 8.16
C VAL A 54 4.58 -5.76 6.79
N LEU A 55 5.30 -6.23 5.77
CA LEU A 55 5.17 -5.75 4.40
C LEU A 55 3.76 -6.00 3.85
N THR A 56 3.19 -7.18 4.10
CA THR A 56 1.82 -7.54 3.67
C THR A 56 0.80 -6.56 4.25
N LEU A 57 0.85 -6.35 5.57
CA LEU A 57 -0.05 -5.43 6.28
C LEU A 57 0.13 -3.98 5.80
N MET A 58 1.38 -3.58 5.54
CA MET A 58 1.69 -2.25 5.01
C MET A 58 1.10 -2.06 3.61
N ILE A 59 1.17 -3.07 2.73
CA ILE A 59 0.56 -3.02 1.39
C ILE A 59 -0.96 -2.92 1.51
N ASP A 60 -1.60 -3.79 2.32
CA ASP A 60 -3.06 -3.79 2.49
C ASP A 60 -3.60 -2.43 2.95
N PHE A 61 -2.94 -1.85 3.97
CA PHE A 61 -3.31 -0.53 4.48
C PHE A 61 -3.11 0.56 3.42
N THR A 62 -1.91 0.64 2.83
CA THR A 62 -1.54 1.73 1.92
C THR A 62 -2.33 1.69 0.61
N VAL A 63 -2.62 0.51 0.07
CA VAL A 63 -3.41 0.39 -1.15
C VAL A 63 -4.88 0.71 -0.88
N SER A 64 -5.47 0.21 0.21
CA SER A 64 -6.86 0.56 0.54
C SER A 64 -7.04 2.07 0.76
N LEU A 65 -6.05 2.69 1.40
CA LEU A 65 -5.98 4.14 1.58
C LEU A 65 -5.98 4.90 0.25
N LEU A 66 -5.12 4.48 -0.68
CA LEU A 66 -5.03 5.08 -2.01
C LEU A 66 -6.33 4.91 -2.78
N VAL A 67 -6.86 3.69 -2.81
CA VAL A 67 -8.06 3.34 -3.56
C VAL A 67 -9.28 4.10 -3.03
N GLY A 68 -9.44 4.21 -1.71
CA GLY A 68 -10.49 5.04 -1.11
C GLY A 68 -10.31 6.53 -1.45
N GLY A 69 -9.07 7.03 -1.42
CA GLY A 69 -8.76 8.40 -1.82
C GLY A 69 -9.09 8.69 -3.28
N LEU A 70 -8.78 7.76 -4.19
CA LEU A 70 -9.13 7.85 -5.61
C LEU A 70 -10.64 7.85 -5.81
N TYR A 71 -11.39 6.99 -5.11
CA TYR A 71 -12.85 6.97 -5.21
C TYR A 71 -13.47 8.32 -4.87
N LEU A 72 -13.00 9.00 -3.82
CA LEU A 72 -13.50 10.35 -3.49
C LEU A 72 -13.25 11.37 -4.60
N ARG A 73 -12.13 11.26 -5.33
CA ARG A 73 -11.88 12.12 -6.50
C ARG A 73 -12.92 11.89 -7.60
N TYR A 74 -13.41 10.66 -7.72
CA TYR A 74 -14.48 10.31 -8.66
C TYR A 74 -15.87 10.72 -8.17
N GLU A 75 -16.09 11.05 -6.90
CA GLU A 75 -17.43 11.28 -6.35
C GLU A 75 -18.25 12.31 -7.15
N LYS A 76 -17.69 13.50 -7.38
CA LYS A 76 -18.37 14.55 -8.16
C LYS A 76 -18.67 14.12 -9.59
N THR A 77 -17.82 13.27 -10.16
CA THR A 77 -18.01 12.72 -11.51
C THR A 77 -19.06 11.62 -11.51
N ILE A 78 -19.12 10.80 -10.46
CA ILE A 78 -20.13 9.76 -10.24
C ILE A 78 -21.51 10.39 -10.07
N GLU A 79 -21.62 11.47 -9.30
CA GLU A 79 -22.86 12.23 -9.13
C GLU A 79 -23.41 12.74 -10.47
N LYS A 80 -22.53 13.23 -11.36
CA LYS A 80 -22.90 13.70 -12.70
C LYS A 80 -23.15 12.57 -13.68
N HIS A 81 -22.38 11.48 -13.60
CA HIS A 81 -22.39 10.35 -14.52
C HIS A 81 -22.41 9.03 -13.75
N PRO A 82 -23.60 8.55 -13.33
CA PRO A 82 -23.73 7.34 -12.51
C PRO A 82 -23.13 6.07 -13.15
N ALA A 83 -22.99 6.03 -14.48
CA ALA A 83 -22.33 4.95 -15.20
C ALA A 83 -20.86 4.77 -14.78
N VAL A 84 -20.16 5.86 -14.42
CA VAL A 84 -18.76 5.81 -13.95
C VAL A 84 -18.65 4.97 -12.68
N LYS A 85 -19.65 5.02 -11.79
CA LYS A 85 -19.69 4.18 -10.58
C LYS A 85 -19.65 2.69 -10.91
N LYS A 86 -20.37 2.27 -11.96
CA LYS A 86 -20.43 0.87 -12.41
C LYS A 86 -19.12 0.36 -12.98
N ILE A 87 -18.21 1.26 -13.37
CA ILE A 87 -16.87 0.92 -13.90
C ILE A 87 -15.84 0.97 -12.77
N ILE A 88 -15.81 2.07 -12.02
CA ILE A 88 -14.79 2.31 -10.99
C ILE A 88 -14.94 1.34 -9.81
N LEU A 89 -16.16 1.08 -9.33
CA LEU A 89 -16.37 0.26 -8.14
C LEU A 89 -15.90 -1.19 -8.35
N PRO A 90 -16.20 -1.88 -9.47
CA PRO A 90 -15.64 -3.19 -9.74
C PRO A 90 -14.12 -3.18 -9.83
N VAL A 91 -13.50 -2.19 -10.49
CA VAL A 91 -12.03 -2.13 -10.61
C VAL A 91 -11.37 -1.97 -9.23
N ILE A 92 -11.93 -1.11 -8.39
CA ILE A 92 -11.52 -0.92 -6.99
C ILE A 92 -11.66 -2.24 -6.21
N PHE A 93 -12.83 -2.85 -6.28
CA PHE A 93 -13.13 -4.08 -5.54
C PHE A 93 -12.20 -5.22 -5.97
N ILE A 94 -12.03 -5.42 -7.27
CA ILE A 94 -11.11 -6.39 -7.87
C ILE A 94 -9.69 -6.13 -7.37
N THR A 95 -9.20 -4.89 -7.47
CA THR A 95 -7.83 -4.54 -7.05
C THR A 95 -7.60 -4.86 -5.58
N VAL A 96 -8.51 -4.44 -4.69
CA VAL A 96 -8.39 -4.68 -3.25
C VAL A 96 -8.52 -6.16 -2.93
N LEU A 97 -9.48 -6.87 -3.52
CA LEU A 97 -9.70 -8.29 -3.29
C LEU A 97 -8.51 -9.15 -3.72
N PHE A 98 -7.98 -8.89 -4.93
CA PHE A 98 -6.85 -9.64 -5.47
C PHE A 98 -5.56 -9.36 -4.70
N LEU A 99 -5.35 -8.15 -4.19
CA LEU A 99 -4.21 -7.88 -3.32
C LEU A 99 -4.38 -8.55 -1.97
N PHE A 100 -5.56 -8.42 -1.35
CA PHE A 100 -5.86 -9.00 -0.04
C PHE A 100 -5.70 -10.53 -0.03
N LEU A 101 -6.17 -11.22 -1.07
CA LEU A 101 -6.07 -12.68 -1.16
C LEU A 101 -4.74 -13.12 -1.78
N GLY A 102 -4.25 -12.38 -2.78
CA GLY A 102 -3.05 -12.74 -3.53
C GLY A 102 -1.76 -12.55 -2.75
N ILE A 103 -1.65 -11.51 -1.91
CA ILE A 103 -0.43 -11.26 -1.14
C ILE A 103 -0.14 -12.41 -0.17
N PRO A 104 -1.06 -12.78 0.75
CA PRO A 104 -0.79 -13.88 1.67
C PRO A 104 -0.52 -15.21 0.96
N ALA A 105 -1.24 -15.50 -0.13
CA ALA A 105 -1.06 -16.72 -0.90
C ALA A 105 0.34 -16.81 -1.53
N VAL A 106 0.78 -15.75 -2.24
CA VAL A 106 2.12 -15.71 -2.85
C VAL A 106 3.21 -15.73 -1.80
N MET A 107 3.03 -15.04 -0.66
CA MET A 107 3.99 -15.07 0.43
C MET A 107 4.13 -16.48 1.02
N HIS A 108 3.03 -17.24 1.10
CA HIS A 108 3.07 -18.64 1.52
C HIS A 108 3.77 -19.54 0.48
N GLU A 109 3.40 -19.42 -0.80
CA GLU A 109 4.03 -20.18 -1.90
C GLU A 109 5.56 -19.95 -1.98
N GLN A 110 6.01 -18.74 -1.67
CA GLN A 110 7.44 -18.39 -1.61
C GLN A 110 8.14 -18.86 -0.32
N GLY A 111 7.43 -19.52 0.59
CA GLY A 111 7.96 -19.97 1.88
C GLY A 111 8.24 -18.83 2.86
N LEU A 112 7.74 -17.62 2.60
CA LEU A 112 7.93 -16.45 3.47
C LEU A 112 6.97 -16.48 4.66
N LEU A 113 5.75 -16.98 4.47
CA LEU A 113 4.77 -17.12 5.55
C LEU A 113 4.39 -18.60 5.75
N PRO A 114 4.61 -19.15 6.96
CA PRO A 114 4.06 -20.45 7.32
C PRO A 114 2.54 -20.47 7.21
N LEU A 115 1.97 -21.64 6.93
CA LEU A 115 0.52 -21.79 6.75
C LEU A 115 -0.25 -21.34 8.00
N GLU A 116 0.26 -21.70 9.18
CA GLU A 116 -0.28 -21.32 10.49
C GLU A 116 -0.32 -19.79 10.71
N TRP A 117 0.55 -19.03 10.03
CA TRP A 117 0.60 -17.58 10.16
C TRP A 117 -0.33 -16.87 9.19
N MET A 118 -0.85 -17.55 8.16
CA MET A 118 -1.69 -16.93 7.12
C MET A 118 -2.99 -16.35 7.69
N ILE A 119 -3.48 -16.85 8.82
CA ILE A 119 -4.66 -16.28 9.47
C ILE A 119 -4.44 -14.83 9.93
N ILE A 120 -3.20 -14.47 10.27
CA ILE A 120 -2.85 -13.13 10.75
C ILE A 120 -3.06 -12.09 9.64
N PRO A 121 -2.41 -12.16 8.46
CA PRO A 121 -2.64 -11.19 7.40
C PRO A 121 -4.08 -11.23 6.86
N PHE A 122 -4.82 -12.35 6.93
CA PHE A 122 -6.24 -12.32 6.57
C PHE A 122 -7.08 -11.49 7.55
N ILE A 123 -7.00 -11.77 8.85
CA ILE A 123 -7.78 -11.03 9.85
C ILE A 123 -7.30 -9.58 9.91
N ALA A 124 -5.99 -9.38 10.03
CA ALA A 124 -5.40 -8.05 10.13
C ALA A 124 -5.62 -7.24 8.84
N GLY A 125 -5.38 -7.84 7.68
CA GLY A 125 -5.59 -7.23 6.37
C GLY A 125 -7.04 -6.80 6.16
N LEU A 126 -8.04 -7.59 6.59
CA LEU A 126 -9.45 -7.20 6.53
C LEU A 126 -9.70 -5.88 7.27
N PHE A 127 -9.23 -5.78 8.52
CA PHE A 127 -9.39 -4.55 9.30
C PHE A 127 -8.55 -3.39 8.77
N LEU A 128 -7.36 -3.65 8.24
CA LEU A 128 -6.51 -2.63 7.62
C LEU A 128 -7.08 -2.09 6.31
N ILE A 129 -7.74 -2.94 5.53
CA ILE A 129 -8.50 -2.54 4.35
C ILE A 129 -9.67 -1.66 4.77
N LEU A 130 -10.44 -2.07 5.77
CA LEU A 130 -11.52 -1.23 6.29
C LEU A 130 -10.99 0.09 6.88
N ALA A 131 -9.81 0.08 7.51
CA ALA A 131 -9.16 1.25 8.06
C ALA A 131 -8.73 2.24 6.97
N GLY A 132 -7.96 1.75 5.99
CA GLY A 132 -7.53 2.53 4.83
C GLY A 132 -8.71 3.05 4.02
N GLY A 133 -9.72 2.21 3.83
CA GLY A 133 -10.98 2.58 3.17
C GLY A 133 -11.73 3.66 3.94
N SER A 134 -11.88 3.53 5.26
CA SER A 134 -12.56 4.55 6.08
C SER A 134 -11.89 5.92 6.00
N PHE A 135 -10.55 5.95 5.97
CA PHE A 135 -9.82 7.19 5.77
C PHE A 135 -9.94 7.72 4.34
N GLY A 136 -9.82 6.82 3.35
CA GLY A 136 -9.86 7.15 1.94
C GLY A 136 -11.22 7.65 1.48
N PHE A 137 -12.31 6.96 1.85
CA PHE A 137 -13.69 7.20 1.44
C PHE A 137 -14.42 8.31 2.24
N SER A 138 -13.88 8.77 3.38
CA SER A 138 -14.60 9.74 4.21
C SER A 138 -14.52 11.16 3.66
N LYS A 139 -15.70 11.80 3.52
CA LYS A 139 -15.83 13.24 3.22
C LYS A 139 -15.30 14.10 4.37
N ASP A 140 -15.58 13.69 5.60
CA ASP A 140 -14.97 14.26 6.79
C ASP A 140 -13.64 13.55 7.06
N LYS A 141 -12.53 14.21 6.71
CA LYS A 141 -11.19 13.65 6.88
C LYS A 141 -10.85 13.37 8.35
N LYS A 142 -11.36 14.15 9.30
CA LYS A 142 -11.13 13.92 10.73
C LYS A 142 -11.85 12.64 11.16
N GLN A 143 -13.13 12.51 10.85
CA GLN A 143 -13.91 11.32 11.22
C GLN A 143 -13.36 10.06 10.53
N GLY A 144 -12.99 10.15 9.25
CA GLY A 144 -12.34 9.05 8.53
C GLY A 144 -11.02 8.62 9.17
N CYS A 145 -10.21 9.57 9.65
CA CYS A 145 -8.97 9.30 10.38
C CYS A 145 -9.22 8.61 11.72
N ILE A 146 -10.22 9.03 12.46
CA ILE A 146 -10.58 8.42 13.75
C ILE A 146 -11.08 7.00 13.54
N THR A 147 -12.04 6.79 12.64
CA THR A 147 -12.56 5.46 12.31
C THR A 147 -11.45 4.55 11.78
N GLY A 148 -10.61 5.07 10.89
CA GLY A 148 -9.45 4.36 10.37
C GLY A 148 -8.47 3.96 11.48
N ALA A 149 -8.16 4.86 12.40
CA ALA A 149 -7.30 4.57 13.54
C ALA A 149 -7.89 3.49 14.45
N ILE A 150 -9.20 3.52 14.72
CA ILE A 150 -9.88 2.48 15.52
C ILE A 150 -9.82 1.11 14.82
N LEU A 151 -10.07 1.06 13.52
CA LEU A 151 -10.01 -0.19 12.75
C LEU A 151 -8.58 -0.74 12.65
N PHE A 152 -7.59 0.13 12.44
CA PHE A 152 -6.16 -0.23 12.49
C PHE A 152 -5.77 -0.81 13.85
N ALA A 153 -6.45 -0.38 14.91
CA ALA A 153 -6.21 -0.80 16.27
C ALA A 153 -6.62 -2.27 16.52
N ILE A 154 -7.71 -2.73 15.90
CA ILE A 154 -8.30 -4.05 16.17
C ILE A 154 -7.30 -5.21 15.94
N PRO A 155 -6.54 -5.27 14.84
CA PRO A 155 -5.48 -6.28 14.67
C PRO A 155 -4.43 -6.28 15.77
N GLY A 156 -4.06 -5.11 16.28
CA GLY A 156 -3.14 -4.98 17.41
C GLY A 156 -3.69 -5.66 18.67
N LEU A 157 -4.98 -5.51 18.95
CA LEU A 157 -5.64 -6.19 20.07
C LEU A 157 -5.65 -7.71 19.88
N PHE A 158 -5.90 -8.21 18.66
CA PHE A 158 -5.78 -9.64 18.36
C PHE A 158 -4.36 -10.15 18.58
N GLY A 159 -3.33 -9.36 18.20
CA GLY A 159 -1.93 -9.68 18.49
C GLY A 159 -1.63 -9.80 19.97
N LEU A 160 -2.22 -8.93 20.81
CA LEU A 160 -2.08 -9.00 22.27
C LEU A 160 -2.79 -10.22 22.87
N ILE A 161 -3.98 -10.56 22.37
CA ILE A 161 -4.69 -11.78 22.77
C ILE A 161 -3.88 -13.02 22.38
N TYR A 162 -3.32 -13.04 21.18
CA TYR A 162 -2.45 -14.13 20.74
C TYR A 162 -1.21 -14.26 21.63
N ALA A 163 -0.55 -13.15 21.96
CA ALA A 163 0.58 -13.15 22.88
C ALA A 163 0.20 -13.69 24.26
N LEU A 164 -0.96 -13.30 24.82
CA LEU A 164 -1.48 -13.86 26.07
C LEU A 164 -1.60 -15.39 25.99
N LEU A 165 -2.24 -15.90 24.92
CA LEU A 165 -2.47 -17.33 24.74
C LEU A 165 -1.16 -18.09 24.57
N TYR A 166 -0.22 -17.57 23.79
CA TYR A 166 1.09 -18.18 23.59
C TYR A 166 1.89 -18.28 24.91
N PHE A 167 2.05 -17.16 25.63
CA PHE A 167 2.81 -17.17 26.88
C PHE A 167 2.09 -17.92 28.01
N GLY A 168 0.76 -17.86 28.06
CA GLY A 168 -0.04 -18.53 29.08
C GLY A 168 -0.16 -20.04 28.86
N VAL A 169 -0.60 -20.44 27.66
CA VAL A 169 -0.89 -21.84 27.33
C VAL A 169 0.38 -22.58 26.92
N ASP A 170 1.10 -22.09 25.91
CA ASP A 170 2.21 -22.85 25.32
C ASP A 170 3.47 -22.81 26.20
N MET A 171 3.77 -21.65 26.81
CA MET A 171 4.94 -21.51 27.69
C MET A 171 4.62 -21.75 29.18
N GLY A 172 3.35 -21.99 29.54
CA GLY A 172 2.91 -22.20 30.92
C GLY A 172 3.10 -20.99 31.85
N ASN A 173 3.37 -19.81 31.31
CA ASN A 173 3.70 -18.59 32.06
C ASN A 173 2.59 -17.54 31.91
N TRP A 174 1.46 -17.80 32.58
CA TRP A 174 0.30 -16.91 32.59
C TRP A 174 0.61 -15.51 33.11
N PHE A 175 1.52 -15.36 34.07
CA PHE A 175 1.90 -14.04 34.59
C PHE A 175 2.59 -13.19 33.52
N ALA A 176 3.49 -13.78 32.73
CA ALA A 176 4.11 -13.08 31.60
C ALA A 176 3.07 -12.73 30.52
N GLY A 177 2.17 -13.67 30.18
CA GLY A 177 1.11 -13.42 29.20
C GLY A 177 0.17 -12.28 29.62
N ILE A 178 -0.31 -12.29 30.87
CA ILE A 178 -1.16 -11.23 31.44
C ILE A 178 -0.40 -9.90 31.49
N GLY A 179 0.87 -9.92 31.91
CA GLY A 179 1.72 -8.74 31.94
C GLY A 179 1.89 -8.10 30.56
N ILE A 180 2.14 -8.91 29.53
CA ILE A 180 2.24 -8.46 28.13
C ILE A 180 0.89 -7.91 27.64
N MET A 181 -0.22 -8.58 27.95
CA MET A 181 -1.55 -8.11 27.55
C MET A 181 -1.87 -6.75 28.19
N ILE A 182 -1.70 -6.60 29.51
CA ILE A 182 -2.00 -5.35 30.22
C ILE A 182 -1.06 -4.23 29.74
N GLY A 183 0.25 -4.49 29.69
CA GLY A 183 1.23 -3.52 29.21
C GLY A 183 0.96 -3.11 27.76
N GLY A 184 0.60 -4.08 26.92
CA GLY A 184 0.20 -3.87 25.54
C GLY A 184 -1.06 -3.01 25.40
N ILE A 185 -2.12 -3.30 26.17
CA ILE A 185 -3.36 -2.52 26.18
C ILE A 185 -3.09 -1.08 26.61
N ILE A 186 -2.28 -0.86 27.65
CA ILE A 186 -1.92 0.48 28.14
C ILE A 186 -1.13 1.24 27.06
N ALA A 187 -0.09 0.61 26.50
CA ALA A 187 0.72 1.22 25.44
C ALA A 187 -0.15 1.57 24.22
N PHE A 188 -1.03 0.65 23.84
CA PHE A 188 -1.95 0.81 22.72
C PHE A 188 -2.98 1.92 22.95
N ALA A 189 -3.60 1.99 24.14
CA ALA A 189 -4.50 3.09 24.50
C ALA A 189 -3.77 4.43 24.48
N GLY A 190 -2.53 4.47 24.97
CA GLY A 190 -1.65 5.64 24.87
C GLY A 190 -1.39 6.06 23.43
N ILE A 191 -1.07 5.11 22.55
CA ILE A 191 -0.87 5.35 21.12
C ILE A 191 -2.16 5.89 20.48
N LEU A 192 -3.32 5.31 20.77
CA LEU A 192 -4.60 5.79 20.22
C LEU A 192 -4.90 7.23 20.64
N VAL A 193 -4.71 7.58 21.91
CA VAL A 193 -4.87 8.97 22.39
C VAL A 193 -3.85 9.90 21.74
N LEU A 194 -2.62 9.45 21.53
CA LEU A 194 -1.61 10.23 20.84
C LEU A 194 -2.01 10.45 19.37
N LEU A 195 -2.49 9.42 18.68
CA LEU A 195 -2.93 9.49 17.28
C LEU A 195 -4.13 10.41 17.11
N THR A 196 -5.10 10.42 18.02
CA THR A 196 -6.24 11.35 17.96
C THR A 196 -5.77 12.79 18.15
N LYS A 197 -4.87 13.06 19.09
CA LYS A 197 -4.27 14.40 19.28
C LYS A 197 -3.41 14.83 18.10
N ILE A 198 -2.68 13.91 17.47
CA ILE A 198 -1.91 14.20 16.26
C ILE A 198 -2.87 14.51 15.11
N ALA A 199 -3.92 13.73 14.92
CA ALA A 199 -4.93 13.98 13.89
C ALA A 199 -5.51 15.40 14.04
N GLU A 200 -5.84 15.84 15.24
CA GLU A 200 -6.30 17.22 15.50
C GLU A 200 -5.29 18.30 15.11
N LYS A 201 -3.98 18.02 15.16
CA LYS A 201 -2.94 18.94 14.70
C LYS A 201 -2.66 18.87 13.19
N LEU A 202 -3.06 17.77 12.54
CA LEU A 202 -2.84 17.56 11.10
C LEU A 202 -3.91 18.22 10.23
N PHE A 203 -5.09 18.47 10.77
CA PHE A 203 -6.23 19.06 10.06
C PHE A 203 -6.52 20.47 10.58
N ASP A 204 -6.64 21.44 9.67
CA ASP A 204 -7.00 22.81 10.01
C ASP A 204 -8.53 22.94 10.14
N HIS A 205 -8.98 23.32 11.33
CA HIS A 205 -10.39 23.47 11.67
C HIS A 205 -11.07 24.64 10.95
N GLU A 206 -10.31 25.66 10.54
CA GLU A 206 -10.88 26.87 9.94
C GLU A 206 -11.00 26.77 8.41
N THR A 207 -10.03 26.12 7.76
CA THR A 207 -9.98 26.04 6.30
C THR A 207 -10.44 24.70 5.74
N GLY A 208 -10.63 23.68 6.60
CA GLY A 208 -10.90 22.29 6.18
C GLY A 208 -9.74 21.65 5.40
N GLY A 209 -8.58 22.32 5.36
CA GLY A 209 -7.37 21.89 4.67
C GLY A 209 -6.39 21.14 5.58
N TYR A 210 -5.27 20.73 5.00
CA TYR A 210 -4.16 20.14 5.74
C TYR A 210 -3.25 21.22 6.30
N THR A 211 -2.76 21.03 7.54
CA THR A 211 -1.64 21.83 8.05
C THR A 211 -0.35 21.53 7.26
N LEU A 212 0.72 22.29 7.44
CA LEU A 212 2.00 22.01 6.77
C LEU A 212 2.49 20.56 7.03
N PRO A 213 2.48 20.05 8.29
CA PRO A 213 2.77 18.63 8.55
C PRO A 213 1.82 17.67 7.83
N GLY A 214 0.53 17.99 7.76
CA GLY A 214 -0.45 17.22 7.00
C GLY A 214 -0.15 17.20 5.50
N THR A 215 0.28 18.32 4.94
CA THR A 215 0.64 18.41 3.52
C THR A 215 1.87 17.56 3.19
N VAL A 216 2.88 17.54 4.05
CA VAL A 216 4.06 16.68 3.88
C VAL A 216 3.66 15.20 4.01
N LEU A 217 2.87 14.85 5.02
CA LEU A 217 2.43 13.48 5.26
C LEU A 217 1.59 12.94 4.10
N PHE A 218 0.53 13.66 3.72
CA PHE A 218 -0.42 13.18 2.73
C PHE A 218 -0.03 13.50 1.28
N GLY A 219 0.76 14.56 1.05
CA GLY A 219 1.20 14.97 -0.29
C GLY A 219 2.51 14.35 -0.75
N PHE A 220 3.40 13.95 0.17
CA PHE A 220 4.71 13.38 -0.16
C PHE A 220 4.93 12.00 0.44
N LEU A 221 4.89 11.90 1.78
CA LEU A 221 5.28 10.67 2.47
C LEU A 221 4.35 9.51 2.11
N LEU A 222 3.05 9.76 2.05
CA LEU A 222 2.08 8.71 1.76
C LEU A 222 2.19 8.17 0.32
N PRO A 223 2.19 9.01 -0.75
CA PRO A 223 2.44 8.53 -2.11
C PRO A 223 3.77 7.80 -2.25
N PHE A 224 4.81 8.26 -1.56
CA PHE A 224 6.11 7.59 -1.51
C PHE A 224 5.98 6.19 -0.90
N LEU A 225 5.36 6.06 0.28
CA LEU A 225 5.18 4.76 0.95
C LEU A 225 4.36 3.79 0.09
N ILE A 226 3.28 4.26 -0.54
CA ILE A 226 2.47 3.44 -1.46
C ILE A 226 3.33 2.95 -2.64
N ALA A 227 4.09 3.84 -3.28
CA ALA A 227 4.93 3.47 -4.43
C ALA A 227 6.00 2.45 -4.05
N VAL A 228 6.64 2.62 -2.88
CA VAL A 228 7.62 1.67 -2.35
C VAL A 228 6.98 0.32 -2.02
N SER A 229 5.85 0.31 -1.30
CA SER A 229 5.10 -0.92 -0.98
C SER A 229 4.72 -1.71 -2.23
N LEU A 230 4.15 -1.02 -3.23
CA LEU A 230 3.79 -1.64 -4.50
C LEU A 230 5.01 -2.09 -5.29
N GLY A 231 6.12 -1.35 -5.24
CA GLY A 231 7.39 -1.76 -5.84
C GLY A 231 7.92 -3.06 -5.25
N PHE A 232 7.93 -3.19 -3.91
CA PHE A 232 8.30 -4.44 -3.24
C PHE A 232 7.39 -5.59 -3.65
N TRP A 233 6.07 -5.36 -3.64
CA TRP A 233 5.07 -6.36 -4.02
C TRP A 233 5.27 -6.87 -5.46
N GLN A 234 5.54 -5.96 -6.39
CA GLN A 234 5.76 -6.33 -7.78
C GLN A 234 6.99 -7.23 -7.95
N GLU A 235 8.09 -6.96 -7.23
CA GLU A 235 9.28 -7.80 -7.32
C GLU A 235 8.98 -9.21 -6.79
N ILE A 236 8.24 -9.31 -5.69
CA ILE A 236 7.84 -10.61 -5.10
C ILE A 236 7.00 -11.41 -6.10
N ILE A 237 6.01 -10.77 -6.75
CA ILE A 237 5.25 -11.39 -7.83
C ILE A 237 6.17 -11.84 -8.97
N ALA A 238 7.06 -10.97 -9.45
CA ALA A 238 7.92 -11.30 -10.58
C ALA A 238 8.81 -12.51 -10.29
N VAL A 239 9.35 -12.60 -9.07
CA VAL A 239 10.12 -13.77 -8.61
C VAL A 239 9.23 -15.02 -8.56
N ASN A 240 7.99 -14.91 -8.07
CA ASN A 240 7.05 -16.05 -8.06
C ASN A 240 6.79 -16.54 -9.48
N GLN A 241 6.45 -15.64 -10.40
CA GLN A 241 6.12 -15.98 -11.78
C GLN A 241 7.31 -16.60 -12.52
N VAL A 242 8.53 -16.13 -12.32
CA VAL A 242 9.72 -16.74 -12.92
C VAL A 242 9.95 -18.17 -12.41
N LYS A 243 9.64 -18.45 -11.14
CA LYS A 243 9.78 -19.80 -10.57
C LYS A 243 8.69 -20.76 -11.06
N THR A 244 7.48 -20.28 -11.30
CA THR A 244 6.32 -21.11 -11.67
C THR A 244 6.12 -21.22 -13.19
N ALA A 245 6.73 -20.36 -13.97
CA ALA A 245 6.54 -20.31 -15.41
C ALA A 245 7.30 -21.44 -16.12
N GLU A 246 6.56 -22.21 -16.91
CA GLU A 246 7.11 -23.23 -17.81
C GLU A 246 7.17 -22.71 -19.25
N GLY A 247 8.28 -22.97 -19.94
CA GLY A 247 8.37 -22.84 -21.40
C GLY A 247 8.50 -21.42 -21.96
N GLY A 248 9.24 -20.51 -21.31
CA GLY A 248 9.63 -19.22 -21.91
C GLY A 248 8.54 -18.15 -21.92
N LYS A 249 7.48 -18.33 -21.12
CA LYS A 249 6.33 -17.40 -21.00
C LYS A 249 6.38 -16.54 -19.74
N GLU A 250 7.51 -16.51 -19.04
CA GLU A 250 7.72 -15.86 -17.74
C GLU A 250 7.31 -14.37 -17.81
N PHE A 251 7.75 -13.67 -18.86
CA PHE A 251 7.47 -12.25 -19.04
C PHE A 251 5.97 -11.97 -19.26
N ILE A 252 5.30 -12.75 -20.12
CA ILE A 252 3.88 -12.55 -20.43
C ILE A 252 3.03 -12.86 -19.19
N GLN A 253 3.31 -13.97 -18.49
CA GLN A 253 2.62 -14.32 -17.25
C GLN A 253 2.84 -13.25 -16.17
N THR A 254 4.06 -12.72 -16.07
CA THR A 254 4.35 -11.61 -15.16
C THR A 254 3.51 -10.38 -15.53
N ILE A 255 3.51 -9.94 -16.79
CA ILE A 255 2.72 -8.78 -17.22
C ILE A 255 1.21 -8.97 -16.96
N VAL A 256 0.64 -10.15 -17.29
CA VAL A 256 -0.76 -10.46 -16.99
C VAL A 256 -1.03 -10.38 -15.49
N THR A 257 -0.13 -10.94 -14.68
CA THR A 257 -0.21 -10.87 -13.22
C THR A 257 -0.09 -9.43 -12.73
N LEU A 258 0.76 -8.58 -13.33
CA LEU A 258 0.87 -7.18 -12.96
C LEU A 258 -0.35 -6.35 -13.34
N ILE A 259 -1.05 -6.73 -14.41
CA ILE A 259 -2.33 -6.12 -14.79
C ILE A 259 -3.43 -6.52 -13.80
N MET A 260 -3.38 -7.72 -13.21
CA MET A 260 -4.42 -8.21 -12.31
C MET A 260 -4.16 -7.88 -10.83
N TYR A 261 -2.91 -7.95 -10.39
CA TYR A 261 -2.47 -7.92 -9.00
C TYR A 261 -1.49 -6.77 -8.69
N GLY A 262 -1.31 -5.84 -9.62
CA GLY A 262 -0.16 -4.94 -9.60
C GLY A 262 -0.48 -3.44 -9.53
N ILE A 263 0.56 -2.68 -9.83
CA ILE A 263 0.57 -1.22 -9.89
C ILE A 263 -0.17 -0.68 -11.10
N ILE A 264 -0.43 -1.51 -12.12
CA ILE A 264 -1.04 -1.10 -13.38
C ILE A 264 -2.50 -0.66 -13.17
N PRO A 265 -3.40 -1.45 -12.54
CA PRO A 265 -4.76 -0.98 -12.21
C PRO A 265 -4.75 0.32 -11.42
N VAL A 266 -3.89 0.40 -10.40
CA VAL A 266 -3.74 1.58 -9.55
C VAL A 266 -3.33 2.79 -10.38
N ARG A 267 -2.36 2.63 -11.28
CA ARG A 267 -1.88 3.71 -12.15
C ARG A 267 -2.91 4.14 -13.17
N ILE A 268 -3.66 3.20 -13.75
CA ILE A 268 -4.78 3.51 -14.66
C ILE A 268 -5.83 4.33 -13.90
N MET A 269 -6.20 3.92 -12.68
CA MET A 269 -7.14 4.67 -11.86
C MET A 269 -6.62 6.08 -11.51
N MET A 270 -5.32 6.22 -11.22
CA MET A 270 -4.70 7.53 -10.97
C MET A 270 -4.72 8.42 -12.22
N ALA A 271 -4.31 7.90 -13.37
CA ALA A 271 -4.27 8.66 -14.62
C ALA A 271 -5.66 9.11 -15.10
N LEU A 272 -6.69 8.32 -14.79
CA LEU A 272 -8.08 8.64 -15.11
C LEU A 272 -8.76 9.44 -14.00
N ALA A 273 -8.09 9.73 -12.88
CA ALA A 273 -8.69 10.41 -11.74
C ALA A 273 -8.97 11.88 -12.09
N PRO A 274 -10.16 12.41 -11.79
CA PRO A 274 -10.45 13.83 -11.93
C PRO A 274 -9.68 14.67 -10.89
N PRO A 275 -9.17 15.87 -11.24
CA PRO A 275 -9.13 16.45 -12.59
C PRO A 275 -8.03 15.82 -13.45
N TYR A 276 -8.36 15.48 -14.70
CA TYR A 276 -7.37 14.96 -15.64
C TYR A 276 -6.25 15.99 -15.89
N ARG A 277 -5.00 15.56 -15.74
CA ARG A 277 -3.80 16.38 -15.94
C ARG A 277 -2.88 15.71 -16.97
N ILE A 278 -2.60 16.43 -18.06
CA ILE A 278 -1.80 15.89 -19.17
C ILE A 278 -0.35 15.58 -18.76
N ILE A 279 0.24 16.41 -17.87
CA ILE A 279 1.61 16.20 -17.38
C ILE A 279 1.68 14.90 -16.56
N ASN A 280 0.71 14.65 -15.67
CA ASN A 280 0.66 13.40 -14.91
C ASN A 280 0.51 12.18 -15.81
N THR A 281 -0.29 12.28 -16.87
CA THR A 281 -0.38 11.19 -17.85
C THR A 281 0.95 10.94 -18.54
N GLY A 282 1.62 11.99 -19.02
CA GLY A 282 2.93 11.86 -19.67
C GLY A 282 4.01 11.28 -18.75
N VAL A 283 4.12 11.81 -17.52
CA VAL A 283 5.06 11.31 -16.52
C VAL A 283 4.72 9.88 -16.10
N GLY A 284 3.43 9.56 -15.97
CA GLY A 284 2.95 8.21 -15.67
C GLY A 284 3.25 7.18 -16.74
N LEU A 285 3.11 7.57 -18.01
CA LEU A 285 3.49 6.69 -19.12
C LEU A 285 5.00 6.49 -19.13
N ALA A 286 5.78 7.56 -18.95
CA ALA A 286 7.23 7.46 -18.87
C ALA A 286 7.70 6.59 -17.69
N SER A 287 7.12 6.77 -16.49
CA SER A 287 7.45 5.97 -15.30
C SER A 287 7.08 4.51 -15.50
N LEU A 288 5.90 4.22 -16.07
CA LEU A 288 5.45 2.86 -16.38
C LEU A 288 6.34 2.20 -17.44
N THR A 289 6.76 2.94 -18.47
CA THR A 289 7.68 2.43 -19.50
C THR A 289 9.04 2.09 -18.91
N VAL A 290 9.64 2.99 -18.12
CA VAL A 290 10.90 2.75 -17.41
C VAL A 290 10.75 1.53 -16.49
N TYR A 291 9.64 1.43 -15.78
CA TYR A 291 9.33 0.32 -14.91
C TYR A 291 9.27 -1.02 -15.66
N ILE A 292 8.51 -1.09 -16.78
CA ILE A 292 8.39 -2.31 -17.59
C ILE A 292 9.74 -2.74 -18.17
N PHE A 293 10.54 -1.82 -18.71
CA PHE A 293 11.86 -2.17 -19.24
C PHE A 293 12.81 -2.67 -18.16
N THR A 294 12.79 -2.03 -16.98
CA THR A 294 13.61 -2.45 -15.85
C THR A 294 13.18 -3.82 -15.34
N LEU A 295 11.87 -4.06 -15.27
CA LEU A 295 11.31 -5.35 -14.89
C LEU A 295 11.68 -6.44 -15.91
N GLN A 296 11.60 -6.17 -17.21
CA GLN A 296 12.00 -7.12 -18.25
C GLN A 296 13.48 -7.49 -18.11
N SER A 297 14.34 -6.47 -17.96
CA SER A 297 15.77 -6.69 -17.72
C SER A 297 16.01 -7.52 -16.46
N TYR A 298 15.25 -7.25 -15.39
CA TYR A 298 15.33 -8.02 -14.16
C TYR A 298 14.89 -9.48 -14.34
N ILE A 299 13.73 -9.73 -14.95
CA ILE A 299 13.24 -11.09 -15.24
C ILE A 299 14.26 -11.87 -16.06
N ASN A 300 14.83 -11.25 -17.10
CA ASN A 300 15.87 -11.88 -17.91
C ASN A 300 17.11 -12.24 -17.07
N SER A 301 17.51 -11.36 -16.14
CA SER A 301 18.62 -11.64 -15.21
C SER A 301 18.30 -12.79 -14.25
N LEU A 302 17.05 -12.91 -13.79
CA LEU A 302 16.62 -14.02 -12.93
C LEU A 302 16.64 -15.35 -13.69
N ILE A 303 16.12 -15.38 -14.92
CA ILE A 303 16.13 -16.58 -15.76
C ILE A 303 17.56 -17.05 -16.02
N GLY A 304 18.47 -16.12 -16.29
CA GLY A 304 19.90 -16.43 -16.49
C GLY A 304 20.63 -16.90 -15.22
N ALA A 305 20.11 -16.63 -14.03
CA ALA A 305 20.67 -17.11 -12.77
C ALA A 305 20.11 -18.48 -12.33
N VAL A 306 18.94 -18.87 -12.84
CA VAL A 306 18.26 -20.13 -12.50
C VAL A 306 18.60 -21.27 -13.46
N LYS A 307 19.02 -20.95 -14.69
CA LYS A 307 19.50 -21.91 -15.69
C LYS A 307 21.01 -22.08 -15.66
#